data_AF-A0A2G4IAX4-F1
#
_entry.id   AF-A0A2G4IAX4-F1
#
_cell.length_a   1.000
_cell.length_b   1.000
_cell.length_c   1.000
_cell.angle_alpha   90.00
_cell.angle_beta   90.00
_cell.angle_gamma   90.00
#
_symmetry.space_group_name_H-M   'P 1'
#
loop_
_entity.id
_entity.type
_entity.pdbx_description
1 polymer ?
#
loop_
_entity_poly.entity_id
_entity_poly.type
_entity_poly.pdbx_seq_one_letter_code
_entity_poly.pdbx_strand_id
1 'polypeptide(L)'
;PPFFGQSGLRIPQLVPSIGSVVARAKGPVNPREGVPAYVSMRSVNGYEGDDAAWLGQAHSPFRLGKIGSNPMLADMTLNLPRKRLNDRVALLQNLDALQRIGDASGMTASMDDFEKQAMSVILGKSRQAFDLSREDAGLRTRYGPGLGQELLLARRLCEAGVGFVTVNNSTDAPDIDGWDHHKNIVPSCQLMCPLVDHAVSVFIEDLFARGLDKDVLLIITGEFGRTPRLNAKGGRDHWAAVSPLILVGGGLRMGQVIGKSDAHAAYPQDRPVTPQDLMATCFRVLGIDQRLEVTDRLGRPIPMIYSGGQPIPELI
;
A
#
# COMPACT_ATOMS: atom_id res chain seq x y z
N PRO A 1 0.65 0.82 26.40
CA PRO A 1 -0.82 0.82 26.20
C PRO A 1 -1.45 -0.47 26.75
N PRO A 2 -2.50 -0.38 27.56
CA PRO A 2 -3.12 -1.55 28.18
C PRO A 2 -3.88 -2.39 27.14
N PHE A 3 -3.62 -3.70 27.15
CA PHE A 3 -4.46 -4.79 26.65
C PHE A 3 -4.99 -4.72 25.20
N PHE A 4 -4.19 -5.21 24.25
CA PHE A 4 -4.75 -5.91 23.08
C PHE A 4 -4.98 -7.37 23.46
N GLY A 5 -6.13 -7.63 24.11
CA GLY A 5 -6.59 -8.99 24.41
C GLY A 5 -7.06 -9.72 23.15
N GLN A 6 -6.86 -11.03 23.11
CA GLN A 6 -7.37 -11.94 22.08
C GLN A 6 -8.91 -11.93 22.07
N SER A 7 -9.49 -11.00 21.30
CA SER A 7 -10.90 -10.84 20.86
C SER A 7 -11.22 -9.35 20.64
N GLY A 8 -10.31 -8.60 20.01
CA GLY A 8 -10.41 -7.16 19.88
C GLY A 8 -11.60 -6.73 19.01
N LEU A 9 -12.50 -5.94 19.58
CA LEU A 9 -13.38 -5.05 18.83
C LEU A 9 -12.59 -4.42 17.68
N ARG A 10 -13.05 -4.60 16.45
CA ARG A 10 -12.45 -3.98 15.27
C ARG A 10 -12.45 -2.47 15.49
N ILE A 11 -11.29 -1.89 15.79
CA ILE A 11 -11.19 -0.45 16.01
C ILE A 11 -11.32 0.20 14.63
N PRO A 12 -12.36 1.02 14.39
CA PRO A 12 -12.51 1.66 13.09
C PRO A 12 -11.30 2.55 12.82
N GLN A 13 -10.78 2.48 11.60
CA GLN A 13 -9.69 3.36 11.17
C GLN A 13 -10.12 4.82 11.31
N LEU A 14 -9.40 5.57 12.15
CA LEU A 14 -9.72 6.96 12.46
C LEU A 14 -9.04 7.97 11.54
N VAL A 15 -7.90 7.60 10.95
CA VAL A 15 -7.07 8.48 10.11
C VAL A 15 -6.76 7.79 8.78
N PRO A 16 -6.68 8.52 7.67
CA PRO A 16 -6.37 7.93 6.38
C PRO A 16 -4.98 7.30 6.33
N SER A 17 -4.83 6.27 5.49
CA SER A 17 -3.53 5.67 5.20
C SER A 17 -2.64 6.62 4.41
N ILE A 18 -1.31 6.44 4.48
CA ILE A 18 -0.34 7.24 3.69
C ILE A 18 -0.68 7.14 2.20
N GLY A 19 -1.02 5.94 1.71
CA GLY A 19 -1.39 5.73 0.30
C GLY A 19 -2.62 6.53 -0.12
N SER A 20 -3.65 6.61 0.73
CA SER A 20 -4.84 7.42 0.45
C SER A 20 -4.56 8.94 0.51
N VAL A 21 -3.67 9.37 1.42
CA VAL A 21 -3.23 10.78 1.47
C VAL A 21 -2.46 11.15 0.21
N VAL A 22 -1.56 10.28 -0.26
CA VAL A 22 -0.82 10.45 -1.52
C VAL A 22 -1.78 10.48 -2.71
N ALA A 23 -2.73 9.54 -2.77
CA ALA A 23 -3.74 9.49 -3.83
C ALA A 23 -4.53 10.79 -3.92
N ARG A 24 -4.92 11.37 -2.78
CA ARG A 24 -5.61 12.66 -2.75
C ARG A 24 -4.72 13.84 -3.16
N ALA A 25 -3.47 13.84 -2.73
CA ALA A 25 -2.56 14.96 -2.96
C ALA A 25 -2.05 15.03 -4.41
N LYS A 26 -1.84 13.88 -5.06
CA LYS A 26 -1.17 13.79 -6.37
C LYS A 26 -2.02 13.12 -7.46
N GLY A 27 -2.96 12.27 -7.10
CA GLY A 27 -3.60 11.36 -8.05
C GLY A 27 -2.60 10.35 -8.66
N PRO A 28 -2.94 9.70 -9.78
CA PRO A 28 -1.98 8.86 -10.50
C PRO A 28 -0.89 9.71 -11.16
N VAL A 29 0.33 9.17 -11.27
CA VAL A 29 1.47 9.88 -11.89
C VAL A 29 1.22 10.12 -13.38
N ASN A 30 0.55 9.17 -14.05
CA ASN A 30 0.13 9.31 -15.44
C ASN A 30 -1.39 9.10 -15.61
N PRO A 31 -2.22 10.13 -15.39
CA PRO A 31 -3.67 10.02 -15.50
C PRO A 31 -4.16 9.58 -16.89
N ARG A 32 -3.36 9.84 -17.94
CA ARG A 32 -3.72 9.49 -19.33
C ARG A 32 -3.62 7.99 -19.63
N GLU A 33 -2.84 7.24 -18.83
CA GLU A 33 -2.71 5.79 -18.97
C GLU A 33 -3.86 5.03 -18.29
N GLY A 34 -4.68 5.74 -17.50
CA GLY A 34 -5.83 5.18 -16.80
C GLY A 34 -5.45 4.21 -15.68
N VAL A 35 -4.33 4.48 -15.00
CA VAL A 35 -3.87 3.71 -13.83
C VAL A 35 -4.48 4.26 -12.54
N PRO A 36 -4.70 3.42 -11.51
CA PRO A 36 -5.12 3.90 -10.20
C PRO A 36 -4.07 4.80 -9.54
N ALA A 37 -4.50 5.74 -8.70
CA ALA A 37 -3.59 6.53 -7.87
C ALA A 37 -2.92 5.67 -6.79
N TYR A 38 -3.68 4.75 -6.20
CA TYR A 38 -3.26 3.87 -5.12
C TYR A 38 -3.76 2.44 -5.37
N VAL A 39 -2.88 1.45 -5.27
CA VAL A 39 -3.19 0.02 -5.34
C VAL A 39 -2.80 -0.66 -4.01
N SER A 40 -3.66 -1.52 -3.48
CA SER A 40 -3.34 -2.41 -2.36
C SER A 40 -3.47 -3.86 -2.81
N MET A 41 -2.53 -4.73 -2.43
CA MET A 41 -2.48 -6.13 -2.87
C MET A 41 -2.69 -7.12 -1.72
N ARG A 42 -3.07 -8.35 -2.13
CA ARG A 42 -3.24 -9.60 -1.33
C ARG A 42 -4.58 -9.76 -0.61
N SER A 43 -5.23 -8.68 -0.20
CA SER A 43 -6.57 -8.74 0.41
C SER A 43 -7.60 -7.92 -0.39
N VAL A 44 -8.61 -8.60 -0.95
CA VAL A 44 -9.78 -7.92 -1.55
C VAL A 44 -10.59 -7.15 -0.50
N ASN A 45 -10.56 -7.61 0.75
CA ASN A 45 -11.23 -6.98 1.88
C ASN A 45 -10.38 -5.89 2.54
N GLY A 46 -9.14 -5.67 2.05
CA GLY A 46 -8.16 -4.77 2.63
C GLY A 46 -7.54 -5.28 3.93
N TYR A 47 -6.65 -4.47 4.48
CA TYR A 47 -6.10 -4.61 5.82
C TYR A 47 -6.55 -3.42 6.68
N GLU A 48 -6.63 -3.61 7.99
CA GLU A 48 -7.00 -2.52 8.90
C GLU A 48 -5.97 -1.39 8.81
N GLY A 49 -6.43 -0.15 8.59
CA GLY A 49 -5.55 1.00 8.46
C GLY A 49 -5.14 1.36 7.03
N ASP A 50 -5.55 0.60 6.00
CA ASP A 50 -5.19 0.87 4.59
C ASP A 50 -6.18 1.78 3.84
N ASP A 51 -7.33 2.10 4.45
CA ASP A 51 -8.43 2.84 3.82
C ASP A 51 -8.23 4.36 3.83
N ALA A 52 -9.10 5.05 3.08
CA ALA A 52 -9.16 6.49 3.01
C ALA A 52 -9.79 7.16 4.24
N ALA A 53 -10.40 6.37 5.14
CA ALA A 53 -11.12 6.87 6.32
C ALA A 53 -12.08 8.04 5.95
N TRP A 54 -11.88 9.20 6.55
CA TRP A 54 -12.69 10.40 6.29
C TRP A 54 -12.32 11.17 5.01
N LEU A 55 -11.26 10.81 4.28
CA LEU A 55 -10.92 11.42 2.98
C LEU A 55 -11.92 11.05 1.86
N GLY A 56 -12.68 9.97 2.04
CA GLY A 56 -13.69 9.52 1.09
C GLY A 56 -13.20 8.43 0.13
N GLN A 57 -14.16 7.65 -0.38
CA GLN A 57 -13.91 6.43 -1.15
C GLN A 57 -13.13 6.65 -2.46
N ALA A 58 -13.20 7.84 -3.05
CA ALA A 58 -12.42 8.20 -4.24
C ALA A 58 -10.89 8.12 -4.03
N HIS A 59 -10.43 8.11 -2.76
CA HIS A 59 -9.02 7.99 -2.40
C HIS A 59 -8.68 6.63 -1.76
N SER A 60 -9.64 5.70 -1.76
CA SER A 60 -9.41 4.33 -1.28
C SER A 60 -8.52 3.57 -2.26
N PRO A 61 -7.75 2.56 -1.79
CA PRO A 61 -6.94 1.74 -2.68
C PRO A 61 -7.82 0.99 -3.69
N PHE A 62 -7.31 0.87 -4.91
CA PHE A 62 -7.76 -0.17 -5.83
C PHE A 62 -7.26 -1.52 -5.31
N ARG A 63 -8.16 -2.30 -4.71
CA ARG A 63 -7.81 -3.55 -4.02
C ARG A 63 -7.67 -4.70 -5.01
N LEU A 64 -6.47 -5.24 -5.10
CA LEU A 64 -6.19 -6.50 -5.74
C LEU A 64 -6.17 -7.59 -4.68
N GLY A 65 -6.93 -8.66 -4.90
CA GLY A 65 -6.76 -9.91 -4.15
C GLY A 65 -5.40 -10.56 -4.41
N LYS A 66 -5.22 -11.75 -3.83
CA LYS A 66 -4.05 -12.58 -4.10
C LYS A 66 -3.88 -12.85 -5.60
N ILE A 67 -2.66 -12.67 -6.11
CA ILE A 67 -2.34 -12.96 -7.52
C ILE A 67 -2.59 -14.45 -7.80
N GLY A 68 -3.29 -14.72 -8.91
CA GLY A 68 -3.73 -16.08 -9.29
C GLY A 68 -5.09 -16.50 -8.70
N SER A 69 -5.68 -15.71 -7.80
CA SER A 69 -7.00 -15.99 -7.20
C SER A 69 -7.94 -14.78 -7.24
N ASN A 70 -7.59 -13.72 -7.97
CA ASN A 70 -8.37 -12.49 -8.01
C ASN A 70 -9.43 -12.53 -9.14
N PRO A 71 -10.73 -12.60 -8.83
CA PRO A 71 -11.78 -12.58 -9.84
C PRO A 71 -11.81 -11.26 -10.64
N MET A 72 -11.39 -10.12 -10.07
CA MET A 72 -11.34 -8.85 -10.82
C MET A 72 -10.33 -8.85 -11.97
N LEU A 73 -9.17 -9.51 -11.82
CA LEU A 73 -8.19 -9.61 -12.92
C LEU A 73 -8.70 -10.53 -14.04
N ALA A 74 -9.51 -11.53 -13.69
CA ALA A 74 -10.23 -12.36 -14.65
C ALA A 74 -11.36 -11.56 -15.33
N ASP A 75 -12.13 -10.75 -14.59
CA ASP A 75 -13.22 -9.92 -15.13
C ASP A 75 -12.77 -8.67 -15.89
N MET A 76 -11.49 -8.29 -15.82
CA MET A 76 -10.95 -7.23 -16.68
C MET A 76 -10.99 -7.61 -18.16
N THR A 77 -11.19 -8.90 -18.52
CA THR A 77 -11.46 -9.30 -19.91
C THR A 77 -12.85 -8.86 -20.32
N LEU A 78 -12.88 -7.80 -21.14
CA LEU A 78 -14.07 -7.36 -21.85
C LEU A 78 -14.55 -8.47 -22.80
N ASN A 79 -15.52 -9.28 -22.36
CA ASN A 79 -16.27 -10.21 -23.22
C ASN A 79 -17.35 -9.50 -24.06
N LEU A 80 -17.23 -8.18 -24.24
CA LEU A 80 -18.16 -7.33 -24.97
C LEU A 80 -17.40 -6.48 -26.00
N PRO A 81 -17.94 -6.28 -27.22
CA PRO A 81 -17.37 -5.34 -28.17
C PRO A 81 -17.30 -3.93 -27.56
N ARG A 82 -16.15 -3.25 -27.67
CA ARG A 82 -15.91 -1.88 -27.12
C ARG A 82 -17.04 -0.89 -27.41
N LYS A 83 -17.66 -0.97 -28.60
CA LYS A 83 -18.81 -0.13 -28.98
C LYS A 83 -20.01 -0.31 -28.04
N ARG A 84 -20.37 -1.56 -27.71
CA ARG A 84 -21.47 -1.87 -26.78
C ARG A 84 -21.15 -1.47 -25.34
N LEU A 85 -19.88 -1.50 -24.94
CA LEU A 85 -19.50 -0.98 -23.63
C LEU A 85 -19.64 0.55 -23.59
N ASN A 86 -19.16 1.26 -24.60
CA ASN A 86 -19.32 2.72 -24.69
C ASN A 86 -20.79 3.14 -24.67
N ASP A 87 -21.66 2.41 -25.38
CA ASP A 87 -23.10 2.67 -25.39
C ASP A 87 -23.73 2.49 -23.99
N ARG A 88 -23.29 1.48 -23.23
CA ARG A 88 -23.74 1.24 -21.85
C ARG A 88 -23.20 2.27 -20.87
N VAL A 89 -21.94 2.69 -21.02
CA VAL A 89 -21.34 3.75 -20.20
C VAL A 89 -22.05 5.08 -20.46
N ALA A 90 -22.34 5.41 -21.72
CA ALA A 90 -23.11 6.59 -22.07
C ALA A 90 -24.54 6.54 -21.51
N LEU A 91 -25.19 5.36 -21.53
CA LEU A 91 -26.50 5.17 -20.93
C LEU A 91 -26.48 5.34 -19.41
N LEU A 92 -25.48 4.76 -18.72
CA LEU A 92 -25.27 4.93 -17.28
C LEU A 92 -25.04 6.41 -16.94
N GLN A 93 -24.14 7.10 -17.65
CA GLN A 93 -23.90 8.53 -17.46
C GLN A 93 -25.18 9.38 -17.62
N ASN A 94 -26.05 9.01 -18.55
CA ASN A 94 -27.34 9.68 -18.74
C ASN A 94 -28.34 9.38 -17.61
N LEU A 95 -28.37 8.16 -17.09
CA LEU A 95 -29.18 7.79 -15.92
C LEU A 95 -28.67 8.45 -14.63
N ASP A 96 -27.36 8.51 -14.43
CA ASP A 96 -26.71 9.20 -13.31
C ASP A 96 -26.93 10.72 -13.39
N ALA A 97 -26.92 11.29 -14.59
CA ALA A 97 -27.29 12.70 -14.80
C ALA A 97 -28.75 12.98 -14.40
N LEU A 98 -29.67 12.04 -14.62
CA LEU A 98 -31.06 12.14 -14.19
C LEU A 98 -31.22 11.97 -12.66
N GLN A 99 -30.48 11.05 -12.04
CA GLN A 99 -30.48 10.87 -10.58
C GLN A 99 -29.86 12.07 -9.84
N ARG A 100 -28.81 12.69 -10.38
CA ARG A 100 -28.17 13.88 -9.79
C ARG A 100 -29.07 15.11 -9.72
N ILE A 101 -30.11 15.18 -10.54
CA ILE A 101 -31.13 16.25 -10.45
C ILE A 101 -31.98 16.11 -9.17
N GLY A 102 -32.00 14.93 -8.53
CA GLY A 102 -32.78 14.64 -7.34
C GLY A 102 -32.01 14.47 -6.02
N ASP A 103 -30.66 14.47 -6.03
CA ASP A 103 -29.88 13.96 -4.89
C ASP A 103 -28.96 15.03 -4.25
N ALA A 104 -29.28 15.44 -3.02
CA ALA A 104 -28.56 16.48 -2.26
C ALA A 104 -27.52 15.90 -1.27
N SER A 105 -27.26 14.59 -1.31
CA SER A 105 -26.58 13.85 -0.22
C SER A 105 -25.07 13.65 -0.40
N GLY A 106 -24.47 13.99 -1.54
CA GLY A 106 -23.02 13.89 -1.80
C GLY A 106 -22.45 12.47 -1.88
N MET A 107 -23.23 11.45 -1.53
CA MET A 107 -22.84 10.04 -1.48
C MET A 107 -22.74 9.43 -2.90
N THR A 108 -23.63 9.85 -3.81
CA THR A 108 -23.60 9.50 -5.24
C THR A 108 -22.33 9.98 -5.94
N ALA A 109 -21.85 11.19 -5.64
CA ALA A 109 -20.61 11.71 -6.22
C ALA A 109 -19.37 10.87 -5.88
N SER A 110 -19.33 10.25 -4.69
CA SER A 110 -18.22 9.36 -4.31
C SER A 110 -18.26 7.99 -4.99
N MET A 111 -19.45 7.47 -5.28
CA MET A 111 -19.62 6.25 -6.10
C MET A 111 -19.23 6.54 -7.56
N ASP A 112 -19.64 7.68 -8.12
CA ASP A 112 -19.26 8.12 -9.48
C ASP A 112 -17.74 8.14 -9.67
N ASP A 113 -16.97 8.65 -8.70
CA ASP A 113 -15.53 8.79 -8.85
C ASP A 113 -14.78 7.45 -8.70
N PHE A 114 -15.24 6.57 -7.80
CA PHE A 114 -14.71 5.20 -7.70
C PHE A 114 -15.02 4.38 -8.97
N GLU A 115 -16.24 4.50 -9.50
CA GLU A 115 -16.62 3.85 -10.76
C GLU A 115 -15.83 4.40 -11.95
N LYS A 116 -15.63 5.72 -12.05
CA LYS A 116 -14.77 6.32 -13.09
C LYS A 116 -13.34 5.78 -13.02
N GLN A 117 -12.78 5.63 -11.82
CA GLN A 117 -11.45 5.07 -11.64
C GLN A 117 -11.39 3.60 -12.10
N ALA A 118 -12.34 2.77 -11.68
CA ALA A 118 -12.43 1.37 -12.11
C ALA A 118 -12.62 1.26 -13.64
N MET A 119 -13.47 2.10 -14.22
CA MET A 119 -13.70 2.15 -15.66
C MET A 119 -12.47 2.63 -16.42
N SER A 120 -11.71 3.59 -15.88
CA SER A 120 -10.44 4.04 -16.45
C SER A 120 -9.41 2.90 -16.51
N VAL A 121 -9.36 2.07 -15.47
CA VAL A 121 -8.49 0.87 -15.42
C VAL A 121 -8.89 -0.16 -16.47
N ILE A 122 -10.20 -0.39 -16.63
CA ILE A 122 -10.73 -1.39 -17.58
C ILE A 122 -10.59 -0.93 -19.03
N LEU A 123 -10.83 0.36 -19.30
CA LEU A 123 -10.87 0.93 -20.64
C LEU A 123 -9.50 1.41 -21.15
N GLY A 124 -8.59 1.74 -20.23
CA GLY A 124 -7.27 2.30 -20.48
C GLY A 124 -6.23 1.29 -20.95
N LYS A 125 -5.00 1.77 -21.15
CA LYS A 125 -3.83 0.93 -21.43
C LYS A 125 -3.29 0.25 -20.16
N SER A 126 -3.73 0.71 -18.99
CA SER A 126 -3.35 0.21 -17.66
C SER A 126 -3.54 -1.29 -17.47
N ARG A 127 -4.49 -1.94 -18.16
CA ARG A 127 -4.61 -3.42 -18.17
C ARG A 127 -3.27 -4.12 -18.44
N GLN A 128 -2.48 -3.57 -19.34
CA GLN A 128 -1.17 -4.13 -19.68
C GLN A 128 -0.20 -4.13 -18.50
N ALA A 129 -0.32 -3.18 -17.57
CA ALA A 129 0.52 -3.12 -16.37
C ALA A 129 0.23 -4.31 -15.43
N PHE A 130 -1.03 -4.76 -15.36
CA PHE A 130 -1.45 -5.91 -14.55
C PHE A 130 -1.11 -7.27 -15.16
N ASP A 131 -0.71 -7.32 -16.43
CA ASP A 131 -0.42 -8.57 -17.13
C ASP A 131 1.06 -8.98 -16.96
N LEU A 132 1.29 -9.88 -16.00
CA LEU A 132 2.62 -10.46 -15.73
C LEU A 132 3.13 -11.34 -16.88
N SER A 133 2.29 -11.81 -17.81
CA SER A 133 2.77 -12.62 -18.94
C SER A 133 3.66 -11.85 -19.91
N ARG A 134 3.65 -10.51 -19.81
CA ARG A 134 4.47 -9.60 -20.61
C ARG A 134 5.89 -9.40 -20.08
N GLU A 135 6.22 -10.00 -18.93
CA GLU A 135 7.57 -9.99 -18.39
C GLU A 135 8.40 -11.14 -18.93
N ASP A 136 9.72 -10.93 -18.99
CA ASP A 136 10.67 -11.99 -19.30
C ASP A 136 10.46 -13.21 -18.37
N ALA A 137 10.40 -14.40 -18.96
CA ALA A 137 10.12 -15.62 -18.22
C ALA A 137 11.23 -15.95 -17.20
N GLY A 138 12.49 -15.62 -17.52
CA GLY A 138 13.62 -15.74 -16.60
C GLY A 138 13.48 -14.81 -15.41
N LEU A 139 13.13 -13.55 -15.64
CA LEU A 139 12.86 -12.57 -14.58
C LEU A 139 11.70 -13.02 -13.68
N ARG A 140 10.58 -13.47 -14.27
CA ARG A 140 9.45 -14.01 -13.50
C ARG A 140 9.86 -15.21 -12.62
N THR A 141 10.71 -16.07 -13.16
CA THR A 141 11.24 -17.23 -12.43
C THR A 141 12.14 -16.80 -11.28
N ARG A 142 12.99 -15.79 -11.49
CA ARG A 142 13.85 -15.19 -10.46
C ARG A 142 13.03 -14.58 -9.31
N TYR A 143 11.93 -13.89 -9.59
CA TYR A 143 11.06 -13.39 -8.52
C TYR A 143 10.42 -14.54 -7.71
N GLY A 144 10.04 -15.62 -8.39
CA GLY A 144 9.37 -16.75 -7.76
C GLY A 144 7.89 -16.49 -7.44
N PRO A 145 7.20 -17.46 -6.83
CA PRO A 145 5.76 -17.38 -6.56
C PRO A 145 5.42 -16.47 -5.37
N GLY A 146 4.12 -16.25 -5.13
CA GLY A 146 3.62 -15.53 -3.95
C GLY A 146 4.09 -14.08 -3.91
N LEU A 147 4.81 -13.71 -2.85
CA LEU A 147 5.34 -12.35 -2.67
C LEU A 147 6.18 -11.91 -3.87
N GLY A 148 6.95 -12.81 -4.49
CA GLY A 148 7.75 -12.49 -5.66
C GLY A 148 6.92 -11.92 -6.81
N GLN A 149 5.82 -12.60 -7.16
CA GLN A 149 4.92 -12.10 -8.22
C GLN A 149 4.19 -10.81 -7.82
N GLU A 150 3.88 -10.64 -6.54
CA GLU A 150 3.26 -9.41 -6.01
C GLU A 150 4.21 -8.21 -6.13
N LEU A 151 5.48 -8.39 -5.78
CA LEU A 151 6.50 -7.37 -5.96
C LEU A 151 6.80 -7.11 -7.45
N LEU A 152 6.84 -8.14 -8.29
CA LEU A 152 6.97 -7.96 -9.74
C LEU A 152 5.82 -7.13 -10.32
N LEU A 153 4.58 -7.41 -9.88
CA LEU A 153 3.41 -6.62 -10.27
C LEU A 153 3.52 -5.18 -9.75
N ALA A 154 3.93 -4.99 -8.49
CA ALA A 154 4.16 -3.66 -7.93
C ALA A 154 5.14 -2.84 -8.79
N ARG A 155 6.25 -3.45 -9.22
CA ARG A 155 7.23 -2.79 -10.09
C ARG A 155 6.60 -2.33 -11.41
N ARG A 156 5.84 -3.21 -12.08
CA ARG A 156 5.12 -2.87 -13.32
C ARG A 156 4.11 -1.74 -13.12
N LEU A 157 3.42 -1.74 -11.99
CA LEU A 157 2.45 -0.70 -11.65
C LEU A 157 3.14 0.65 -11.43
N CYS A 158 4.28 0.67 -10.73
CA CYS A 158 5.10 1.87 -10.58
C CYS A 158 5.60 2.38 -11.94
N GLU A 159 6.13 1.50 -12.82
CA GLU A 159 6.52 1.88 -14.19
C GLU A 159 5.35 2.44 -15.01
N ALA A 160 4.14 1.92 -14.81
CA ALA A 160 2.93 2.40 -15.48
C ALA A 160 2.39 3.72 -14.89
N GLY A 161 2.95 4.20 -13.79
CA GLY A 161 2.60 5.48 -13.17
C GLY A 161 1.57 5.39 -12.04
N VAL A 162 1.42 4.23 -11.39
CA VAL A 162 0.69 4.16 -10.12
C VAL A 162 1.50 4.91 -9.04
N GLY A 163 0.86 5.86 -8.35
CA GLY A 163 1.53 6.76 -7.41
C GLY A 163 1.88 6.15 -6.06
N PHE A 164 1.14 5.11 -5.64
CA PHE A 164 1.42 4.38 -4.41
C PHE A 164 0.97 2.92 -4.53
N VAL A 165 1.79 1.99 -4.07
CA VAL A 165 1.47 0.56 -4.06
C VAL A 165 1.76 -0.02 -2.68
N THR A 166 0.74 -0.59 -2.03
CA THR A 166 0.90 -1.35 -0.78
C THR A 166 0.88 -2.83 -1.08
N VAL A 167 1.91 -3.54 -0.63
CA VAL A 167 1.97 -5.01 -0.65
C VAL A 167 2.00 -5.50 0.77
N ASN A 168 0.89 -6.08 1.21
CA ASN A 168 0.85 -6.75 2.50
C ASN A 168 1.47 -8.13 2.34
N ASN A 169 2.37 -8.52 3.23
CA ASN A 169 2.94 -9.86 3.23
C ASN A 169 2.24 -10.73 4.28
N SER A 170 1.59 -11.80 3.83
CA SER A 170 1.02 -12.87 4.67
C SER A 170 1.34 -14.27 4.12
N THR A 171 0.85 -15.34 4.73
CA THR A 171 0.97 -16.70 4.18
C THR A 171 -0.33 -17.45 4.36
N ASP A 172 -0.58 -18.42 3.47
CA ASP A 172 -1.70 -19.37 3.61
C ASP A 172 -1.27 -20.67 4.29
N ALA A 173 -0.03 -20.73 4.79
CA ALA A 173 0.46 -21.89 5.49
C ALA A 173 -0.42 -22.16 6.73
N PRO A 174 -0.91 -23.40 6.91
CA PRO A 174 -1.70 -23.74 8.08
C PRO A 174 -0.88 -23.45 9.34
N ASP A 175 -1.54 -22.89 10.36
CA ASP A 175 -0.97 -22.54 11.66
C ASP A 175 0.07 -21.40 11.69
N ILE A 176 0.30 -20.69 10.58
CA ILE A 176 1.14 -19.49 10.53
C ILE A 176 0.30 -18.28 10.17
N ASP A 177 0.09 -17.40 11.14
CA ASP A 177 -0.72 -16.18 10.99
C ASP A 177 0.09 -15.01 10.41
N GLY A 178 0.69 -15.21 9.23
CA GLY A 178 1.54 -14.20 8.59
C GLY A 178 2.70 -13.75 9.50
N TRP A 179 2.69 -12.49 9.92
CA TRP A 179 3.66 -11.90 10.86
C TRP A 179 3.14 -11.80 12.31
N ASP A 180 1.95 -12.34 12.60
CA ASP A 180 1.32 -12.35 13.93
C ASP A 180 1.75 -13.54 14.80
N HIS A 181 3.06 -13.64 15.03
CA HIS A 181 3.70 -14.77 15.71
C HIS A 181 3.48 -14.83 17.24
N HIS A 182 2.23 -14.85 17.71
CA HIS A 182 1.90 -15.07 19.14
C HIS A 182 2.19 -16.50 19.63
N LYS A 183 2.51 -17.41 18.72
CA LYS A 183 2.94 -18.79 18.98
C LYS A 183 3.98 -19.20 17.93
N ASN A 184 4.80 -20.22 18.24
CA ASN A 184 5.67 -20.90 17.27
C ASN A 184 6.51 -19.97 16.37
N ILE A 185 7.11 -18.91 16.93
CA ILE A 185 7.79 -17.88 16.11
C ILE A 185 8.95 -18.44 15.27
N VAL A 186 9.71 -19.38 15.81
CA VAL A 186 10.89 -19.96 15.13
C VAL A 186 10.53 -20.63 13.81
N PRO A 187 9.64 -21.65 13.77
CA PRO A 187 9.25 -22.26 12.49
C PRO A 187 8.55 -21.27 11.56
N SER A 188 7.78 -20.31 12.09
CA SER A 188 7.17 -19.27 11.25
C SER A 188 8.23 -18.39 10.56
N CYS A 189 9.26 -17.94 11.27
CA CYS A 189 10.35 -17.17 10.68
C CYS A 189 11.21 -18.00 9.72
N GLN A 190 11.44 -19.28 10.00
CA GLN A 190 12.14 -20.19 9.09
C GLN A 190 11.43 -20.34 7.74
N LEU A 191 10.10 -20.22 7.72
CA LEU A 191 9.32 -20.18 6.49
C LEU A 191 9.31 -18.79 5.85
N MET A 192 8.98 -17.75 6.63
CA MET A 192 8.64 -16.44 6.11
C MET A 192 9.86 -15.59 5.74
N CYS A 193 10.92 -15.62 6.56
CA CYS A 193 12.08 -14.77 6.35
C CYS A 193 12.79 -15.05 5.02
N PRO A 194 13.06 -16.32 4.61
CA PRO A 194 13.69 -16.58 3.32
C PRO A 194 12.86 -16.13 2.12
N LEU A 195 11.53 -16.21 2.21
CA LEU A 195 10.63 -15.77 1.13
C LEU A 195 10.69 -14.26 0.95
N VAL A 196 10.70 -13.50 2.05
CA VAL A 196 10.83 -12.04 2.01
C VAL A 196 12.23 -11.62 1.55
N ASP A 197 13.27 -12.21 2.15
CA ASP A 197 14.67 -11.92 1.82
C ASP A 197 14.93 -12.08 0.32
N HIS A 198 14.52 -13.22 -0.25
CA HIS A 198 14.67 -13.48 -1.68
C HIS A 198 13.85 -12.51 -2.55
N ALA A 199 12.55 -12.38 -2.31
CA ALA A 199 11.67 -11.60 -3.17
C ALA A 199 12.01 -10.09 -3.13
N VAL A 200 12.37 -9.57 -1.95
CA VAL A 200 12.83 -8.19 -1.79
C VAL A 200 14.18 -7.98 -2.48
N SER A 201 15.13 -8.90 -2.32
CA SER A 201 16.43 -8.79 -2.98
C SER A 201 16.30 -8.74 -4.50
N VAL A 202 15.49 -9.63 -5.08
CA VAL A 202 15.23 -9.63 -6.54
C VAL A 202 14.54 -8.33 -6.97
N PHE A 203 13.58 -7.82 -6.19
CA PHE A 203 12.91 -6.56 -6.50
C PHE A 203 13.88 -5.37 -6.50
N ILE A 204 14.76 -5.30 -5.49
CA ILE A 204 15.78 -4.25 -5.42
C ILE A 204 16.70 -4.34 -6.64
N GLU A 205 17.23 -5.52 -6.96
CA GLU A 205 18.08 -5.70 -8.15
C GLU A 205 17.37 -5.30 -9.44
N ASP A 206 16.09 -5.65 -9.61
CA ASP A 206 15.29 -5.28 -10.78
C ASP A 206 15.07 -3.77 -10.88
N LEU A 207 14.80 -3.08 -9.76
CA LEU A 207 14.69 -1.62 -9.74
C LEU A 207 15.99 -0.95 -10.22
N PHE A 208 17.14 -1.39 -9.68
CA PHE A 208 18.44 -0.83 -10.06
C PHE A 208 18.81 -1.15 -11.51
N ALA A 209 18.57 -2.38 -11.98
CA ALA A 209 18.86 -2.78 -13.36
C ALA A 209 18.06 -1.98 -14.39
N ARG A 210 16.89 -1.46 -14.00
CA ARG A 210 16.01 -0.64 -14.84
C ARG A 210 16.22 0.87 -14.66
N GLY A 211 17.06 1.29 -13.72
CA GLY A 211 17.23 2.69 -13.34
C GLY A 211 16.03 3.30 -12.63
N LEU A 212 15.13 2.48 -12.09
CA LEU A 212 13.94 2.92 -11.34
C LEU A 212 14.25 3.26 -9.88
N ASP A 213 15.45 3.00 -9.40
CA ASP A 213 15.88 3.30 -8.03
C ASP A 213 15.84 4.80 -7.70
N LYS A 214 15.82 5.67 -8.72
CA LYS A 214 15.65 7.13 -8.55
C LYS A 214 14.18 7.55 -8.46
N ASP A 215 13.29 6.80 -9.10
CA ASP A 215 11.88 7.16 -9.24
C ASP A 215 10.97 6.40 -8.25
N VAL A 216 11.43 5.29 -7.70
CA VAL A 216 10.67 4.43 -6.78
C VAL A 216 11.34 4.38 -5.42
N LEU A 217 10.61 4.78 -4.37
CA LEU A 217 10.97 4.54 -2.98
C LEU A 217 10.29 3.25 -2.48
N LEU A 218 11.09 2.21 -2.25
CA LEU A 218 10.65 1.02 -1.53
C LEU A 218 10.72 1.26 -0.02
N ILE A 219 9.61 0.98 0.66
CA ILE A 219 9.47 1.06 2.11
C ILE A 219 9.07 -0.32 2.62
N ILE A 220 9.87 -0.91 3.50
CA ILE A 220 9.55 -2.17 4.17
C ILE A 220 9.44 -1.88 5.66
N THR A 221 8.25 -2.06 6.20
CA THR A 221 7.94 -1.78 7.61
C THR A 221 6.83 -2.71 8.10
N GLY A 222 6.70 -2.81 9.42
CA GLY A 222 5.51 -3.37 10.08
C GLY A 222 4.67 -2.27 10.73
N GLU A 223 3.46 -2.63 11.17
CA GLU A 223 2.58 -1.76 11.97
C GLU A 223 3.15 -1.46 13.38
N PHE A 224 3.78 -2.47 13.98
CA PHE A 224 4.46 -2.40 15.27
C PHE A 224 5.53 -3.50 15.32
N GLY A 225 6.42 -3.44 16.32
CA GLY A 225 7.35 -4.53 16.60
C GLY A 225 6.77 -5.61 17.50
N ARG A 226 7.65 -6.49 17.95
CA ARG A 226 7.32 -7.63 18.81
C ARG A 226 8.09 -7.53 20.11
N THR A 227 7.50 -8.04 21.19
CA THR A 227 8.17 -8.05 22.50
C THR A 227 9.54 -8.73 22.38
N PRO A 228 10.57 -8.24 23.09
CA PRO A 228 11.91 -8.81 23.02
C PRO A 228 12.04 -10.17 23.74
N ARG A 229 10.93 -10.73 24.24
CA ARG A 229 10.87 -11.94 25.05
C ARG A 229 9.83 -12.88 24.49
N LEU A 230 10.09 -14.19 24.60
CA LEU A 230 9.11 -15.20 24.24
C LEU A 230 7.98 -15.25 25.27
N ASN A 231 6.75 -15.38 24.79
CA ASN A 231 5.60 -15.70 25.62
C ASN A 231 5.50 -17.22 25.88
N ALA A 232 4.55 -17.63 26.73
CA ALA A 232 4.37 -19.04 27.12
C ALA A 232 4.03 -19.99 25.96
N LYS A 233 3.60 -19.45 24.80
CA LYS A 233 3.25 -20.20 23.58
C LYS A 233 4.42 -20.27 22.59
N GLY A 234 5.62 -19.83 22.99
CA GLY A 234 6.79 -19.79 22.11
C GLY A 234 6.67 -18.76 20.98
N GLY A 235 5.85 -17.73 21.15
CA GLY A 235 5.73 -16.58 20.26
C GLY A 235 6.20 -15.28 20.90
N ARG A 236 5.84 -14.13 20.32
CA ARG A 236 6.06 -12.79 20.86
C ARG A 236 4.79 -11.94 20.74
N ASP A 237 4.54 -11.13 21.75
CA ASP A 237 3.35 -10.28 21.84
C ASP A 237 3.58 -8.94 21.11
N HIS A 238 2.52 -8.14 20.97
CA HIS A 238 2.58 -6.83 20.31
C HIS A 238 3.45 -5.84 21.09
N TRP A 239 4.25 -5.05 20.36
CA TRP A 239 5.16 -4.08 20.97
C TRP A 239 5.32 -2.81 20.11
N ALA A 240 4.54 -1.79 20.44
CA ALA A 240 4.45 -0.55 19.64
C ALA A 240 5.67 0.39 19.78
N ALA A 241 6.57 0.15 20.73
CA ALA A 241 7.65 1.10 21.02
C ALA A 241 8.74 1.16 19.94
N VAL A 242 8.92 0.09 19.17
CA VAL A 242 9.93 0.01 18.11
C VAL A 242 9.42 -0.91 17.00
N SER A 243 9.66 -0.55 15.74
CA SER A 243 9.31 -1.36 14.57
C SER A 243 10.48 -1.35 13.56
N PRO A 244 10.59 -2.36 12.69
CA PRO A 244 11.57 -2.34 11.61
C PRO A 244 11.16 -1.30 10.56
N LEU A 245 12.15 -0.60 10.00
CA LEU A 245 11.98 0.29 8.86
C LEU A 245 13.19 0.17 7.93
N ILE A 246 12.95 -0.21 6.68
CA ILE A 246 13.95 -0.25 5.61
C ILE A 246 13.46 0.64 4.48
N LEU A 247 14.36 1.46 3.96
CA LEU A 247 14.11 2.37 2.84
C LEU A 247 15.15 2.09 1.74
N VAL A 248 14.69 1.97 0.50
CA VAL A 248 15.55 1.74 -0.67
C VAL A 248 15.07 2.59 -1.85
N GLY A 249 15.98 3.30 -2.52
CA GLY A 249 15.67 4.10 -3.71
C GLY A 249 15.07 5.49 -3.41
N GLY A 250 14.19 5.96 -4.30
CA GLY A 250 13.57 7.29 -4.24
C GLY A 250 14.56 8.45 -4.40
N GLY A 251 15.74 8.19 -4.97
CA GLY A 251 16.81 9.19 -5.10
C GLY A 251 17.43 9.65 -3.78
N LEU A 252 17.16 8.97 -2.67
CA LEU A 252 17.69 9.28 -1.34
C LEU A 252 19.12 8.77 -1.16
N ARG A 253 19.81 9.25 -0.11
CA ARG A 253 21.14 8.76 0.30
C ARG A 253 21.01 7.39 0.99
N MET A 254 21.54 6.36 0.34
CA MET A 254 21.43 4.95 0.77
C MET A 254 22.70 4.44 1.48
N GLY A 255 22.63 3.22 2.03
CA GLY A 255 23.79 2.52 2.61
C GLY A 255 24.10 2.92 4.05
N GLN A 256 23.08 3.29 4.83
CA GLN A 256 23.22 3.83 6.18
C GLN A 256 22.37 3.06 7.19
N VAL A 257 22.82 3.04 8.44
CA VAL A 257 22.02 2.66 9.61
C VAL A 257 21.75 3.93 10.41
N ILE A 258 20.47 4.27 10.59
CA ILE A 258 20.04 5.49 11.28
C ILE A 258 19.41 5.11 12.61
N GLY A 259 20.02 5.58 13.70
CA GLY A 259 19.60 5.28 15.06
C GLY A 259 19.90 3.85 15.51
N LYS A 260 19.48 3.55 16.74
CA LYS A 260 19.61 2.21 17.34
C LYS A 260 18.57 2.00 18.44
N SER A 261 18.16 0.75 18.63
CA SER A 261 17.40 0.35 19.81
C SER A 261 18.31 0.09 21.01
N ASP A 262 17.71 -0.05 22.20
CA ASP A 262 18.41 -0.48 23.40
C ASP A 262 19.00 -1.90 23.25
N ALA A 263 19.79 -2.33 24.24
CA ALA A 263 20.45 -3.65 24.24
C ALA A 263 19.47 -4.85 24.21
N HIS A 264 18.18 -4.62 24.43
CA HIS A 264 17.13 -5.63 24.37
C HIS A 264 16.27 -5.53 23.11
N ALA A 265 16.54 -4.57 22.22
CA ALA A 265 15.67 -4.20 21.11
C ALA A 265 14.22 -3.88 21.54
N ALA A 266 14.04 -3.31 22.73
CA ALA A 266 12.73 -2.97 23.28
C ALA A 266 12.33 -1.52 22.97
N TYR A 267 13.23 -0.57 23.16
CA TYR A 267 12.94 0.85 22.93
C TYR A 267 13.97 1.49 22.00
N PRO A 268 13.60 2.55 21.27
CA PRO A 268 14.59 3.37 20.57
C PRO A 268 15.49 4.06 21.61
N GLN A 269 16.81 3.93 21.45
CA GLN A 269 17.79 4.52 22.36
C GLN A 269 18.40 5.78 21.75
N ASP A 270 18.93 5.67 20.51
CA ASP A 270 19.53 6.80 19.81
C ASP A 270 18.77 7.08 18.52
N ARG A 271 18.57 8.37 18.23
CA ARG A 271 17.98 8.90 16.99
C ARG A 271 16.68 8.17 16.59
N PRO A 272 15.60 8.28 17.40
CA PRO A 272 14.31 7.71 17.04
C PRO A 272 13.78 8.33 15.74
N VAL A 273 13.14 7.50 14.92
CA VAL A 273 12.39 7.91 13.72
C VAL A 273 10.94 7.56 13.98
N THR A 274 10.04 8.52 13.82
CA THR A 274 8.60 8.34 14.03
C THR A 274 7.88 8.03 12.71
N PRO A 275 6.65 7.46 12.76
CA PRO A 275 5.81 7.33 11.57
C PRO A 275 5.55 8.68 10.86
N GLN A 276 5.57 9.79 11.60
CA GLN A 276 5.42 11.13 11.03
C GLN A 276 6.66 11.58 10.27
N ASP A 277 7.86 11.22 10.72
CA ASP A 277 9.10 11.47 9.97
C ASP A 277 9.15 10.66 8.68
N LEU A 278 8.65 9.41 8.72
CA LEU A 278 8.48 8.58 7.53
C LEU A 278 7.49 9.23 6.54
N MET A 279 6.32 9.66 7.01
CA MET A 279 5.34 10.33 6.16
C MET A 279 5.88 11.63 5.55
N ALA A 280 6.62 12.43 6.33
CA ALA A 280 7.30 13.62 5.84
C ALA A 280 8.37 13.30 4.78
N THR A 281 9.10 12.20 4.96
CA THR A 281 10.08 11.71 3.97
C THR A 281 9.37 11.30 2.67
N CYS A 282 8.24 10.57 2.75
CA CYS A 282 7.42 10.25 1.60
C CYS A 282 6.92 11.49 0.87
N PHE A 283 6.43 12.50 1.61
CA PHE A 283 5.98 13.76 1.03
C PHE A 283 7.09 14.48 0.29
N ARG A 284 8.31 14.50 0.86
CA ARG A 284 9.46 15.09 0.19
C ARG A 284 9.78 14.37 -1.12
N VAL A 285 9.87 13.04 -1.10
CA VAL A 285 10.18 12.24 -2.30
C VAL A 285 9.13 12.44 -3.38
N LEU A 286 7.85 12.52 -3.00
CA LEU A 286 6.73 12.69 -3.93
C LEU A 286 6.46 14.16 -4.30
N GLY A 287 7.21 15.12 -3.73
CA GLY A 287 7.02 16.55 -3.93
C GLY A 287 5.64 17.05 -3.47
N ILE A 288 5.13 16.54 -2.35
CA ILE A 288 3.90 16.98 -1.67
C ILE A 288 4.27 18.05 -0.64
N ASP A 289 3.49 19.13 -0.54
CA ASP A 289 3.72 20.16 0.50
C ASP A 289 3.58 19.53 1.90
N GLN A 290 4.59 19.71 2.74
CA GLN A 290 4.60 19.20 4.11
C GLN A 290 3.51 19.85 5.00
N ARG A 291 3.00 21.01 4.59
CA ARG A 291 1.88 21.71 5.25
C ARG A 291 0.52 21.32 4.68
N LEU A 292 0.43 20.22 3.93
CA LEU A 292 -0.84 19.74 3.42
C LEU A 292 -1.83 19.52 4.56
N GLU A 293 -2.92 20.27 4.51
CA GLU A 293 -4.09 20.12 5.37
C GLU A 293 -5.25 19.62 4.54
N VAL A 294 -6.03 18.69 5.10
CA VAL A 294 -7.28 18.22 4.49
C VAL A 294 -8.42 18.43 5.46
N THR A 295 -9.49 19.04 4.96
CA THR A 295 -10.71 19.26 5.73
C THR A 295 -11.42 17.93 6.00
N ASP A 296 -11.70 17.64 7.28
CA ASP A 296 -12.49 16.48 7.67
C ASP A 296 -13.99 16.67 7.40
N ARG A 297 -14.80 15.66 7.71
CA ARG A 297 -16.26 15.69 7.54
C ARG A 297 -16.98 16.76 8.38
N LEU A 298 -16.31 17.30 9.40
CA LEU A 298 -16.83 18.35 10.29
C LEU A 298 -16.33 19.75 9.89
N GLY A 299 -15.64 19.87 8.74
CA GLY A 299 -15.12 21.16 8.27
C GLY A 299 -13.80 21.57 8.94
N ARG A 300 -13.15 20.70 9.71
CA ARG A 300 -11.92 21.03 10.43
C ARG A 300 -10.70 20.75 9.56
N PRO A 301 -9.76 21.70 9.40
CA PRO A 301 -8.50 21.42 8.73
C PRO A 301 -7.66 20.47 9.58
N ILE A 302 -7.27 19.34 9.00
CA ILE A 302 -6.39 18.35 9.65
C ILE A 302 -5.06 18.34 8.91
N PRO A 303 -3.92 18.64 9.58
CA PRO A 303 -2.61 18.50 8.96
C PRO A 303 -2.28 17.02 8.73
N MET A 304 -1.74 16.70 7.56
CA MET A 304 -1.37 15.33 7.19
C MET A 304 -0.04 14.89 7.82
N ILE A 305 0.81 15.85 8.17
CA ILE A 305 1.97 15.65 9.04
C ILE A 305 1.66 16.35 10.36
N TYR A 306 1.57 15.58 11.44
CA TYR A 306 1.31 16.07 12.78
C TYR A 306 2.55 15.95 13.68
N SER A 307 2.47 16.56 14.87
CA SER A 307 3.52 16.48 15.91
C SER A 307 4.91 16.93 15.46
N GLY A 308 5.00 17.75 14.41
CA GLY A 308 6.25 18.31 13.92
C GLY A 308 7.16 17.34 13.17
N GLY A 309 6.62 16.20 12.68
CA GLY A 309 7.39 15.24 11.89
C GLY A 309 8.19 15.91 10.76
N GLN A 310 9.44 15.51 10.60
CA GLN A 310 10.34 16.06 9.59
C GLN A 310 10.89 14.97 8.68
N PRO A 311 11.17 15.26 7.40
CA PRO A 311 11.86 14.33 6.53
C PRO A 311 13.18 13.89 7.18
N ILE A 312 13.52 12.61 7.09
CA ILE A 312 14.71 12.05 7.75
C ILE A 312 15.97 12.73 7.16
N PRO A 313 16.65 13.62 7.89
CA PRO A 313 17.68 14.50 7.34
C PRO A 313 18.89 13.72 6.82
N GLU A 314 19.21 12.57 7.40
CA GLU A 314 20.32 11.73 6.97
C GLU A 314 20.14 11.19 5.54
N LEU A 315 18.89 11.03 5.08
CA LEU A 315 18.57 10.51 3.74
C LEU A 315 18.59 11.58 2.64
N ILE A 316 18.70 12.86 3.00
CA ILE A 316 18.41 14.01 2.12
C ILE A 316 19.66 14.84 1.82
#